data_AF-A0A937LUJ2-F1
#
_entry.id   AF-A0A937LUJ2-F1
#
_cell.length_a   1.000
_cell.length_b   1.000
_cell.length_c   1.000
_cell.angle_alpha   90.00
_cell.angle_beta   90.00
_cell.angle_gamma   90.00
#
_symmetry.space_group_name_H-M   'P 1'
#
loop_
_entity.id
_entity.type
_entity.pdbx_description
1 polymer ?
#
loop_
_entity_poly.entity_id
_entity_poly.type
_entity_poly.pdbx_seq_one_letter_code
_entity_poly.pdbx_strand_id
1 'polypeptide(L)'
;MKRLLIICSAIFIIAGCSDKEAEVQTVEAAPEPTMTELAESNASYWGYIDYLWARNGDSFSQEGFSAYLADWIVEANATGVPYTSFGYVPAEPNENFDGVWAVAWKSKALRDEAWDKWLASDSTEKLASAHSGMITLGGEEYEDVYGFYAFRPREMSNPWNDIGPEQEPYNVDIMFCSFNDGQGFENLREVIAGDFSPWLDSYEAANPNASYNFSIEVPSYQPDPAFDYIWKNIHRNSAQADAGNAAWTETGVAIQEKFDVVSTCQPPARFAGYSFVNDDEA
;
A
#
# COMPACT_ATOMS: atom_id res chain seq x y z
N MET A 1 47.52 -57.09 13.76
CA MET A 1 47.00 -58.47 13.59
C MET A 1 45.49 -58.38 13.81
N LYS A 2 44.63 -58.23 12.79
CA LYS A 2 44.11 -59.26 11.87
C LYS A 2 43.70 -60.56 12.60
N ARG A 3 42.38 -60.81 12.66
CA ARG A 3 41.64 -62.10 12.54
C ARG A 3 40.23 -61.85 13.12
N LEU A 4 39.21 -61.64 12.29
CA LEU A 4 38.47 -62.62 11.50
C LEU A 4 37.92 -63.76 12.37
N LEU A 5 36.62 -63.72 12.65
CA LEU A 5 35.84 -64.91 12.95
C LEU A 5 34.48 -64.79 12.26
N ILE A 6 34.37 -65.60 11.21
CA ILE A 6 33.19 -65.95 10.45
C ILE A 6 32.32 -66.85 11.33
N ILE A 7 31.03 -66.55 11.46
CA ILE A 7 30.01 -67.55 11.77
C ILE A 7 28.87 -67.39 10.76
N CYS A 8 28.77 -68.39 9.88
CA CYS A 8 27.65 -68.60 8.99
C CYS A 8 26.52 -69.35 9.72
N SER A 9 25.31 -69.11 9.23
CA SER A 9 24.15 -70.01 9.21
C SER A 9 23.22 -70.02 10.43
N ALA A 10 22.00 -69.50 10.26
CA ALA A 10 20.87 -70.37 9.91
C ALA A 10 19.68 -69.52 9.40
N ILE A 11 19.27 -69.83 8.17
CA ILE A 11 18.06 -69.35 7.52
C ILE A 11 16.86 -70.02 8.21
N PHE A 12 15.95 -69.22 8.77
CA PHE A 12 14.57 -69.65 9.01
C PHE A 12 13.64 -68.81 8.12
N ILE A 13 13.19 -69.42 7.04
CA ILE A 13 12.09 -68.93 6.21
C ILE A 13 10.81 -69.24 6.98
N ILE A 14 10.11 -68.20 7.43
CA ILE A 14 8.69 -68.28 7.78
C ILE A 14 7.97 -67.44 6.74
N ALA A 15 7.30 -68.13 5.81
CA ALA A 15 6.39 -67.53 4.86
C ALA A 15 5.01 -67.39 5.52
N GLY A 16 4.40 -66.20 5.42
CA GLY A 16 2.97 -66.02 5.61
C GLY A 16 2.55 -64.76 6.36
N CYS A 17 2.54 -63.62 5.67
CA CYS A 17 1.34 -62.83 5.37
C CYS A 17 1.77 -61.51 4.71
N SER A 18 1.24 -61.28 3.51
CA SER A 18 1.48 -60.10 2.69
C SER A 18 0.75 -58.91 3.31
N ASP A 19 1.41 -58.18 4.20
CA ASP A 19 1.05 -56.80 4.47
C ASP A 19 1.90 -55.91 3.55
N LYS A 20 1.22 -55.31 2.58
CA LYS A 20 1.78 -54.20 1.80
C LYS A 20 2.19 -53.12 2.81
N GLU A 21 3.48 -52.83 2.90
CA GLU A 21 3.96 -51.58 3.46
C GLU A 21 3.24 -50.45 2.71
N ALA A 22 2.30 -49.80 3.40
CA ALA A 22 1.81 -48.52 2.97
C ALA A 22 3.00 -47.56 3.09
N GLU A 23 3.62 -47.28 1.95
CA GLU A 23 4.52 -46.16 1.77
C GLU A 23 3.79 -44.93 2.30
N VAL A 24 4.21 -44.45 3.47
CA VAL A 24 3.72 -43.18 4.01
C VAL A 24 4.27 -42.12 3.08
N GLN A 25 3.47 -41.76 2.07
CA GLN A 25 3.68 -40.52 1.33
C GLN A 25 3.69 -39.40 2.37
N THR A 26 4.87 -38.88 2.65
CA THR A 26 5.03 -37.54 3.22
C THR A 26 4.27 -36.62 2.29
N VAL A 27 3.07 -36.22 2.71
CA VAL A 27 2.30 -35.19 2.03
C VAL A 27 3.13 -33.92 2.23
N GLU A 28 3.83 -33.53 1.17
CA GLU A 28 4.51 -32.24 1.11
C GLU A 28 3.44 -31.18 1.36
N ALA A 29 3.55 -30.47 2.49
CA ALA A 29 2.61 -29.41 2.81
C ALA A 29 2.64 -28.40 1.66
N ALA A 30 1.47 -28.02 1.15
CA ALA A 30 1.39 -26.99 0.13
C ALA A 30 2.13 -25.73 0.64
N PRO A 31 2.90 -25.04 -0.22
CA PRO A 31 3.60 -23.84 0.19
C PRO A 31 2.60 -22.81 0.74
N GLU A 32 2.96 -22.12 1.82
CA GLU A 32 2.16 -21.00 2.29
C GLU A 32 2.10 -19.91 1.21
N PRO A 33 0.93 -19.29 0.98
CA PRO A 33 0.80 -18.26 -0.04
C PRO A 33 1.64 -17.04 0.34
N THR A 34 2.28 -16.44 -0.65
CA THR A 34 3.04 -15.19 -0.49
C THR A 34 2.10 -14.02 -0.19
N MET A 35 2.64 -12.94 0.36
CA MET A 35 1.86 -11.70 0.59
C MET A 35 1.28 -11.14 -0.71
N THR A 36 2.01 -11.23 -1.84
CA THR A 36 1.48 -10.85 -3.15
C THR A 36 0.25 -11.69 -3.53
N GLU A 37 0.33 -13.02 -3.41
CA GLU A 37 -0.80 -13.89 -3.72
C GLU A 37 -2.00 -13.62 -2.81
N LEU A 38 -1.76 -13.39 -1.51
CA LEU A 38 -2.80 -13.04 -0.54
C LEU A 38 -3.45 -11.68 -0.84
N ALA A 39 -2.65 -10.68 -1.22
CA ALA A 39 -3.14 -9.34 -1.53
C ALA A 39 -3.93 -9.36 -2.84
N GLU A 40 -3.34 -9.83 -3.94
CA GLU A 40 -3.92 -9.77 -5.28
C GLU A 40 -5.14 -10.69 -5.47
N SER A 41 -5.33 -11.69 -4.60
CA SER A 41 -6.55 -12.51 -4.58
C SER A 41 -7.69 -11.90 -3.76
N ASN A 42 -7.45 -10.81 -3.02
CA ASN A 42 -8.45 -10.16 -2.19
C ASN A 42 -9.39 -9.29 -3.03
N ALA A 43 -10.71 -9.43 -2.84
CA ALA A 43 -11.70 -8.66 -3.59
C ALA A 43 -11.64 -7.14 -3.39
N SER A 44 -11.04 -6.67 -2.28
CA SER A 44 -10.83 -5.24 -2.00
C SER A 44 -9.47 -4.72 -2.48
N TYR A 45 -8.63 -5.58 -3.06
CA TYR A 45 -7.33 -5.17 -3.58
C TYR A 45 -7.51 -4.17 -4.71
N TRP A 46 -6.86 -3.02 -4.55
CA TRP A 46 -6.95 -1.92 -5.50
C TRP A 46 -5.72 -1.84 -6.40
N GLY A 47 -4.54 -2.18 -5.85
CA GLY A 47 -3.27 -2.15 -6.58
C GLY A 47 -2.06 -2.13 -5.64
N TYR A 48 -0.88 -1.96 -6.23
CA TYR A 48 0.39 -1.78 -5.56
C TYR A 48 0.83 -0.33 -5.72
N ILE A 49 1.22 0.33 -4.63
CA ILE A 49 1.55 1.77 -4.61
C ILE A 49 2.92 2.01 -3.97
N ASP A 50 3.76 2.77 -4.66
CA ASP A 50 5.01 3.29 -4.12
C ASP A 50 4.81 4.73 -3.66
N TYR A 51 5.32 5.04 -2.46
CA TYR A 51 5.50 6.41 -1.96
C TYR A 51 6.96 6.77 -2.01
N LEU A 52 7.28 7.85 -2.72
CA LEU A 52 8.60 8.42 -2.83
C LEU A 52 8.62 9.72 -2.04
N TRP A 53 9.57 9.89 -1.14
CA TRP A 53 9.77 11.19 -0.51
C TRP A 53 10.24 12.21 -1.55
N ALA A 54 9.61 13.38 -1.53
CA ALA A 54 9.95 14.48 -2.41
C ALA A 54 10.62 15.59 -1.60
N ARG A 55 11.80 16.02 -2.03
CA ARG A 55 12.51 17.17 -1.47
C ARG A 55 12.67 18.25 -2.52
N ASN A 56 12.26 19.47 -2.17
CA ASN A 56 12.41 20.63 -3.04
C ASN A 56 13.88 21.04 -3.06
N GLY A 57 14.44 21.23 -4.26
CA GLY A 57 15.79 21.76 -4.41
C GLY A 57 15.81 23.29 -4.50
N ASP A 58 17.00 23.86 -4.60
CA ASP A 58 17.22 25.32 -4.60
C ASP A 58 16.55 26.05 -5.77
N SER A 59 16.21 25.35 -6.87
CA SER A 59 15.54 25.92 -8.04
C SER A 59 14.03 25.70 -8.05
N PHE A 60 13.46 25.13 -6.97
CA PHE A 60 12.04 24.83 -6.89
C PHE A 60 11.17 26.08 -7.09
N SER A 61 10.20 25.97 -7.99
CA SER A 61 9.15 26.95 -8.21
C SER A 61 7.90 26.24 -8.72
N GLN A 62 6.73 26.86 -8.60
CA GLN A 62 5.48 26.23 -9.07
C GLN A 62 5.46 26.03 -10.61
N GLU A 63 5.97 27.01 -11.36
CA GLU A 63 6.10 26.91 -12.82
C GLU A 63 7.12 25.82 -13.20
N GLY A 64 8.25 25.78 -12.51
CA GLY A 64 9.26 24.74 -12.69
C GLY A 64 8.76 23.34 -12.35
N PHE A 65 8.00 23.19 -11.26
CA PHE A 65 7.34 21.94 -10.89
C PHE A 65 6.36 21.48 -11.97
N SER A 66 5.59 22.41 -12.55
CA SER A 66 4.63 22.11 -13.61
C SER A 66 5.33 21.60 -14.88
N ALA A 67 6.48 22.20 -15.24
CA ALA A 67 7.33 21.74 -16.33
C ALA A 67 7.97 20.38 -16.02
N TYR A 68 8.49 20.19 -14.80
CA TYR A 68 9.05 18.91 -14.33
C TYR A 68 8.00 17.80 -14.40
N LEU A 69 6.79 18.03 -13.88
CA LEU A 69 5.71 17.05 -13.89
C LEU A 69 5.33 16.65 -15.32
N ALA A 70 5.28 17.62 -16.25
CA ALA A 70 4.99 17.32 -17.65
C ALA A 70 6.04 16.37 -18.27
N ASP A 71 7.32 16.62 -18.03
CA ASP A 71 8.40 15.75 -18.54
C ASP A 71 8.46 14.41 -17.78
N TRP A 72 8.16 14.40 -16.48
CA TRP A 72 8.05 13.17 -15.69
C TRP A 72 6.96 12.25 -16.26
N ILE A 73 5.79 12.81 -16.63
CA ILE A 73 4.70 12.05 -17.27
C ILE A 73 5.17 11.48 -18.62
N VAL A 74 5.99 12.21 -19.39
CA VAL A 74 6.55 11.70 -20.66
C VAL A 74 7.44 10.48 -20.41
N GLU A 75 8.35 10.54 -19.44
CA GLU A 75 9.23 9.41 -19.09
C GLU A 75 8.43 8.24 -18.51
N ALA A 76 7.45 8.49 -17.63
CA ALA A 76 6.58 7.46 -17.06
C ALA A 76 5.74 6.76 -18.15
N ASN A 77 5.16 7.52 -19.08
CA ASN A 77 4.41 6.97 -20.22
C ASN A 77 5.30 6.14 -21.17
N ALA A 78 6.59 6.48 -21.28
CA ALA A 78 7.53 5.73 -22.12
C ALA A 78 7.79 4.31 -21.60
N THR A 79 7.49 4.01 -20.34
CA THR A 79 7.49 2.63 -19.81
C THR A 79 6.42 1.76 -20.47
N GLY A 80 5.33 2.36 -20.97
CA GLY A 80 4.19 1.64 -21.54
C GLY A 80 3.44 0.75 -20.54
N VAL A 81 3.64 0.98 -19.24
CA VAL A 81 2.90 0.30 -18.17
C VAL A 81 1.83 1.26 -17.63
N PRO A 82 0.54 0.87 -17.56
CA PRO A 82 -0.51 1.70 -16.97
C PRO A 82 -0.19 2.05 -15.50
N TYR A 83 -0.36 3.31 -15.13
CA TYR A 83 -0.13 3.80 -13.77
C TYR A 83 -1.09 4.94 -13.39
N THR A 84 -1.35 5.10 -12.10
CA THR A 84 -1.99 6.29 -11.53
C THR A 84 -0.98 7.01 -10.64
N SER A 85 -0.97 8.34 -10.65
CA SER A 85 0.03 9.14 -9.93
C SER A 85 -0.60 10.31 -9.17
N PHE A 86 -0.10 10.55 -7.96
CA PHE A 86 -0.59 11.58 -7.05
C PHE A 86 0.56 12.31 -6.35
N GLY A 87 0.30 13.52 -5.85
CA GLY A 87 1.17 14.24 -4.93
C GLY A 87 0.46 14.56 -3.62
N TYR A 88 1.17 14.39 -2.50
CA TYR A 88 0.71 14.74 -1.16
C TYR A 88 1.62 15.80 -0.55
N VAL A 89 1.06 16.95 -0.20
CA VAL A 89 1.77 18.01 0.52
C VAL A 89 1.31 18.00 1.97
N PRO A 90 2.20 17.83 2.97
CA PRO A 90 1.79 17.77 4.35
C PRO A 90 1.25 19.15 4.80
N ALA A 91 0.19 19.14 5.61
CA ALA A 91 -0.40 20.37 6.16
C ALA A 91 0.53 21.06 7.17
N GLU A 92 1.36 20.27 7.85
CA GLU A 92 2.40 20.74 8.76
C GLU A 92 3.78 20.39 8.19
N PRO A 93 4.80 21.25 8.36
CA PRO A 93 6.14 20.96 7.86
C PRO A 93 6.71 19.64 8.41
N ASN A 94 7.39 18.89 7.55
CA ASN A 94 8.08 17.66 7.91
C ASN A 94 9.59 17.81 7.62
N GLU A 95 10.45 17.30 8.49
CA GLU A 95 11.90 17.44 8.32
C GLU A 95 12.50 16.49 7.26
N ASN A 96 11.81 15.38 7.02
CA ASN A 96 12.25 14.31 6.13
C ASN A 96 11.92 14.61 4.66
N PHE A 97 10.78 15.25 4.40
CA PHE A 97 10.30 15.53 3.05
C PHE A 97 9.46 16.81 2.99
N ASP A 98 9.43 17.44 1.82
CA ASP A 98 8.55 18.58 1.52
C ASP A 98 7.20 18.12 0.92
N GLY A 99 7.18 16.91 0.37
CA GLY A 99 5.98 16.24 -0.11
C GLY A 99 6.21 14.73 -0.27
N VAL A 100 5.16 14.02 -0.63
CA VAL A 100 5.21 12.60 -0.99
C VAL A 100 4.64 12.44 -2.39
N TRP A 101 5.41 11.82 -3.27
CA TRP A 101 4.98 11.43 -4.60
C TRP A 101 4.49 9.98 -4.57
N ALA A 102 3.31 9.72 -5.09
CA ALA A 102 2.69 8.41 -5.06
C ALA A 102 2.48 7.89 -6.48
N VAL A 103 2.92 6.66 -6.76
CA VAL A 103 2.68 6.00 -8.05
C VAL A 103 2.10 4.61 -7.81
N ALA A 104 0.99 4.29 -8.47
CA ALA A 104 0.27 3.04 -8.30
C ALA A 104 0.09 2.29 -9.62
N TRP A 105 0.05 0.98 -9.50
CA TRP A 105 -0.16 0.02 -10.58
C TRP A 105 -1.11 -1.08 -10.12
N LYS A 106 -1.76 -1.77 -11.06
CA LYS A 106 -2.73 -2.84 -10.71
C LYS A 106 -2.13 -4.04 -10.01
N SER A 107 -0.84 -4.27 -10.14
CA SER A 107 -0.17 -5.41 -9.50
C SER A 107 1.26 -5.07 -9.14
N LYS A 108 1.84 -5.85 -8.24
CA LYS A 108 3.26 -5.75 -7.95
C LYS A 108 4.12 -6.05 -9.19
N ALA A 109 3.67 -6.97 -10.04
CA ALA A 109 4.38 -7.32 -11.27
C ALA A 109 4.45 -6.14 -12.26
N LEU A 110 3.35 -5.37 -12.42
CA LEU A 110 3.35 -4.17 -13.26
C LEU A 110 4.24 -3.08 -12.67
N ARG A 111 4.22 -2.89 -11.35
CA ARG A 111 5.16 -1.99 -10.68
C ARG A 111 6.61 -2.37 -10.97
N ASP A 112 6.95 -3.65 -10.83
CA ASP A 112 8.32 -4.13 -11.05
C ASP A 112 8.73 -3.96 -12.53
N GLU A 113 7.82 -4.21 -13.48
CA GLU A 113 8.05 -3.93 -14.91
C GLU A 113 8.28 -2.43 -15.18
N ALA A 114 7.50 -1.55 -14.55
CA ALA A 114 7.64 -0.11 -14.72
C ALA A 114 9.01 0.38 -14.21
N TRP A 115 9.44 -0.10 -13.04
CA TRP A 115 10.76 0.23 -12.48
C TRP A 115 11.92 -0.29 -13.34
N ASP A 116 11.85 -1.53 -13.83
CA ASP A 116 12.87 -2.08 -14.72
C ASP A 116 13.06 -1.21 -15.97
N LYS A 117 11.95 -0.75 -16.56
CA LYS A 117 11.97 0.12 -17.75
C LYS A 117 12.40 1.55 -17.43
N TRP A 118 11.99 2.08 -16.29
CA TRP A 118 12.40 3.41 -15.80
C TRP A 118 13.92 3.47 -15.63
N LEU A 119 14.48 2.48 -14.94
CA LEU A 119 15.92 2.38 -14.69
C LEU A 119 16.70 2.13 -15.99
N ALA A 120 16.22 1.25 -16.87
CA ALA A 120 16.86 0.99 -18.16
C ALA A 120 16.86 2.19 -19.11
N SER A 121 16.01 3.20 -18.83
CA SER A 121 15.88 4.40 -19.64
C SER A 121 16.64 5.61 -19.08
N ASP A 122 17.33 5.48 -17.94
CA ASP A 122 17.98 6.59 -17.23
C ASP A 122 17.02 7.78 -17.02
N SER A 123 15.74 7.49 -16.75
CA SER A 123 14.68 8.50 -16.72
C SER A 123 14.89 9.53 -15.59
N THR A 124 15.40 9.11 -14.44
CA THR A 124 15.76 10.02 -13.35
C THR A 124 16.88 10.98 -13.75
N GLU A 125 17.92 10.50 -14.44
CA GLU A 125 19.06 11.31 -14.88
C GLU A 125 18.64 12.32 -15.95
N LYS A 126 17.78 11.93 -16.89
CA LYS A 126 17.22 12.86 -17.88
C LYS A 126 16.45 13.98 -17.21
N LEU A 127 15.58 13.65 -16.26
CA LEU A 127 14.79 14.62 -15.52
C LEU A 127 15.68 15.55 -14.68
N ALA A 128 16.67 15.00 -13.97
CA ALA A 128 17.64 15.79 -13.21
C ALA A 128 18.48 16.71 -14.11
N SER A 129 18.80 16.28 -15.34
CA SER A 129 19.51 17.12 -16.30
C SER A 129 18.63 18.23 -16.89
N ALA A 130 17.36 17.95 -17.17
CA ALA A 130 16.41 18.93 -17.73
C ALA A 130 15.93 19.94 -16.68
N HIS A 131 15.78 19.49 -15.43
CA HIS A 131 15.20 20.24 -14.31
C HIS A 131 16.18 20.28 -13.13
N SER A 132 17.40 20.73 -13.39
CA SER A 132 18.47 20.73 -12.39
C SER A 132 18.10 21.51 -11.13
N GLY A 133 18.24 20.85 -9.98
CA GLY A 133 17.94 21.42 -8.66
C GLY A 133 16.45 21.63 -8.37
N MET A 134 15.54 21.08 -9.18
CA MET A 134 14.10 21.28 -9.01
C MET A 134 13.56 20.48 -7.83
N ILE A 135 13.68 19.16 -7.91
CA ILE A 135 13.10 18.22 -6.94
C ILE A 135 13.91 16.93 -6.96
N THR A 136 14.07 16.31 -5.79
CA THR A 136 14.60 14.95 -5.64
C THR A 136 13.46 14.05 -5.20
N LEU A 137 13.28 12.93 -5.91
CA LEU A 137 12.26 11.92 -5.61
C LEU A 137 12.92 10.62 -5.17
N GLY A 138 12.57 10.12 -3.98
CA GLY A 138 13.00 8.83 -3.47
C GLY A 138 14.41 8.80 -2.88
N GLY A 139 15.05 9.95 -2.62
CA GLY A 139 16.39 9.98 -2.03
C GLY A 139 17.50 9.54 -2.99
N GLU A 140 18.72 9.37 -2.47
CA GLU A 140 19.83 8.80 -3.25
C GLU A 140 19.58 7.30 -3.47
N GLU A 141 19.81 6.82 -4.69
CA GLU A 141 19.61 5.40 -5.07
C GLU A 141 18.23 4.82 -4.66
N TYR A 142 17.19 5.65 -4.57
CA TYR A 142 15.81 5.27 -4.22
C TYR A 142 15.64 4.74 -2.78
N GLU A 143 16.51 5.14 -1.84
CA GLU A 143 16.42 4.73 -0.42
C GLU A 143 15.11 5.17 0.27
N ASP A 144 14.48 6.24 -0.20
CA ASP A 144 13.20 6.77 0.33
C ASP A 144 12.00 6.39 -0.54
N VAL A 145 12.02 5.19 -1.13
CA VAL A 145 10.89 4.61 -1.87
C VAL A 145 10.29 3.46 -1.07
N TYR A 146 9.01 3.61 -0.74
CA TYR A 146 8.30 2.70 0.16
C TYR A 146 7.08 2.11 -0.55
N GLY A 147 7.08 0.79 -0.78
CA GLY A 147 6.01 0.09 -1.51
C GLY A 147 4.96 -0.57 -0.62
N PHE A 148 3.70 -0.54 -1.04
CA PHE A 148 2.55 -1.03 -0.30
C PHE A 148 1.54 -1.76 -1.19
N TYR A 149 0.87 -2.77 -0.63
CA TYR A 149 -0.36 -3.34 -1.19
C TYR A 149 -1.54 -2.52 -0.70
N ALA A 150 -2.31 -1.92 -1.61
CA ALA A 150 -3.42 -1.04 -1.30
C ALA A 150 -4.77 -1.74 -1.44
N PHE A 151 -5.63 -1.56 -0.44
CA PHE A 151 -6.99 -2.09 -0.39
C PHE A 151 -7.99 -0.95 -0.25
N ARG A 152 -9.04 -0.97 -1.07
CA ARG A 152 -10.16 -0.02 -1.04
C ARG A 152 -11.46 -0.81 -0.88
N PRO A 153 -11.95 -1.01 0.35
CA PRO A 153 -13.10 -1.88 0.61
C PRO A 153 -14.45 -1.37 0.07
N ARG A 154 -14.52 -0.10 -0.34
CA ARG A 154 -15.71 0.51 -0.92
C ARG A 154 -15.36 1.57 -1.96
N GLU A 155 -16.25 1.73 -2.93
CA GLU A 155 -16.18 2.81 -3.91
C GLU A 155 -16.49 4.18 -3.30
N MET A 156 -15.99 5.24 -3.92
CA MET A 156 -16.39 6.60 -3.56
C MET A 156 -17.83 6.86 -4.01
N SER A 157 -18.66 7.35 -3.10
CA SER A 157 -20.07 7.71 -3.37
C SER A 157 -20.24 8.92 -4.29
N ASN A 158 -19.28 9.85 -4.25
CA ASN A 158 -19.20 11.06 -5.05
C ASN A 158 -17.74 11.24 -5.50
N PRO A 159 -17.28 10.47 -6.51
CA PRO A 159 -15.92 10.51 -6.99
C PRO A 159 -15.62 11.84 -7.69
N TRP A 160 -14.34 12.21 -7.71
CA TRP A 160 -13.82 13.35 -8.45
C TRP A 160 -12.61 12.94 -9.29
N ASN A 161 -12.36 13.68 -10.37
CA ASN A 161 -11.29 13.39 -11.31
C ASN A 161 -10.57 14.66 -11.81
N ASP A 162 -10.63 15.76 -11.05
CA ASP A 162 -9.92 16.98 -11.40
C ASP A 162 -8.41 16.70 -11.43
N ILE A 163 -7.76 17.17 -12.49
CA ILE A 163 -6.33 17.12 -12.71
C ILE A 163 -5.92 18.48 -13.29
N GLY A 164 -4.70 18.92 -12.96
CA GLY A 164 -4.08 20.08 -13.58
C GLY A 164 -3.95 21.28 -12.64
N PRO A 165 -3.53 22.45 -13.17
CA PRO A 165 -3.08 23.58 -12.35
C PRO A 165 -4.19 24.25 -11.54
N GLU A 166 -5.45 24.15 -11.99
CA GLU A 166 -6.62 24.73 -11.32
C GLU A 166 -7.27 23.74 -10.32
N GLN A 167 -6.64 22.60 -10.08
CA GLN A 167 -7.18 21.57 -9.21
C GLN A 167 -7.10 22.02 -7.74
N GLU A 168 -8.25 22.07 -7.08
CA GLU A 168 -8.32 22.19 -5.63
C GLU A 168 -7.87 20.88 -4.96
N PRO A 169 -7.09 20.94 -3.87
CA PRO A 169 -6.60 19.74 -3.22
C PRO A 169 -7.73 18.96 -2.54
N TYR A 170 -7.69 17.64 -2.68
CA TYR A 170 -8.44 16.76 -1.78
C TYR A 170 -7.70 16.59 -0.45
N ASN A 171 -8.39 16.08 0.57
CA ASN A 171 -7.78 15.85 1.88
C ASN A 171 -7.47 14.37 2.06
N VAL A 172 -6.26 14.06 2.52
CA VAL A 172 -5.88 12.73 3.00
C VAL A 172 -5.37 12.84 4.42
N ASP A 173 -6.00 12.13 5.34
CA ASP A 173 -5.50 11.96 6.71
C ASP A 173 -4.90 10.54 6.82
N ILE A 174 -3.60 10.44 7.09
CA ILE A 174 -2.83 9.19 7.09
C ILE A 174 -2.45 8.82 8.53
N MET A 175 -2.67 7.56 8.92
CA MET A 175 -2.30 7.01 10.23
C MET A 175 -1.50 5.72 10.04
N PHE A 176 -0.37 5.60 10.74
CA PHE A 176 0.37 4.36 10.85
C PHE A 176 -0.18 3.54 12.02
N CYS A 177 -0.54 2.28 11.77
CA CYS A 177 -1.25 1.43 12.72
C CYS A 177 -0.50 0.13 12.98
N SER A 178 -0.52 -0.33 14.22
CA SER A 178 -0.01 -1.63 14.64
C SER A 178 -1.11 -2.42 15.33
N PHE A 179 -1.20 -3.73 15.06
CA PHE A 179 -2.13 -4.61 15.75
C PHE A 179 -1.76 -4.76 17.22
N ASN A 180 -2.77 -4.81 18.07
CA ASN A 180 -2.59 -5.18 19.47
C ASN A 180 -2.37 -6.70 19.60
N ASP A 181 -1.90 -7.15 20.77
CA ASP A 181 -1.59 -8.55 21.02
C ASP A 181 -2.74 -9.50 20.64
N GLY A 182 -2.43 -10.46 19.76
CA GLY A 182 -3.37 -11.48 19.30
C GLY A 182 -4.43 -10.99 18.30
N GLN A 183 -4.33 -9.75 17.83
CA GLN A 183 -5.20 -9.18 16.81
C GLN A 183 -4.54 -9.26 15.43
N GLY A 184 -5.35 -9.06 14.39
CA GLY A 184 -4.84 -9.00 13.02
C GLY A 184 -5.88 -8.52 12.01
N PHE A 185 -5.54 -8.66 10.73
CA PHE A 185 -6.40 -8.21 9.63
C PHE A 185 -7.80 -8.84 9.62
N GLU A 186 -7.98 -10.05 10.17
CA GLU A 186 -9.31 -10.65 10.29
C GLU A 186 -10.20 -9.85 11.23
N ASN A 187 -9.73 -9.54 12.44
CA ASN A 187 -10.48 -8.73 13.40
C ASN A 187 -10.73 -7.31 12.87
N LEU A 188 -9.74 -6.72 12.18
CA LEU A 188 -9.91 -5.43 11.52
C LEU A 188 -11.04 -5.47 10.48
N ARG A 189 -11.06 -6.50 9.63
CA ARG A 189 -12.10 -6.70 8.61
C ARG A 189 -13.48 -6.89 9.23
N GLU A 190 -13.58 -7.59 10.36
CA GLU A 190 -14.84 -7.76 11.09
C GLU A 190 -15.42 -6.44 11.58
N VAL A 191 -14.62 -5.57 12.21
CA VAL A 191 -15.07 -4.24 12.66
C VAL A 191 -15.45 -3.36 11.47
N ILE A 192 -14.68 -3.41 10.38
CA ILE A 192 -15.00 -2.64 9.17
C ILE A 192 -16.36 -3.06 8.60
N ALA A 193 -16.54 -4.36 8.35
CA ALA A 193 -17.74 -4.86 7.70
C ALA A 193 -18.99 -4.76 8.61
N GLY A 194 -18.82 -5.03 9.91
CA GLY A 194 -19.93 -5.09 10.86
C GLY A 194 -20.41 -3.73 11.36
N ASP A 195 -19.51 -2.74 11.44
CA ASP A 195 -19.79 -1.49 12.15
C ASP A 195 -19.40 -0.24 11.33
N PHE A 196 -18.16 -0.16 10.85
CA PHE A 196 -17.67 1.06 10.20
C PHE A 196 -18.32 1.33 8.85
N SER A 197 -18.43 0.33 7.97
CA SER A 197 -19.09 0.49 6.67
C SER A 197 -20.57 0.89 6.81
N PRO A 198 -21.39 0.26 7.68
CA PRO A 198 -22.75 0.74 7.97
C PRO A 198 -22.81 2.18 8.51
N TRP A 199 -21.84 2.58 9.34
CA TRP A 199 -21.74 3.95 9.83
C TRP A 199 -21.43 4.93 8.69
N LEU A 200 -20.48 4.61 7.82
CA LEU A 200 -20.15 5.41 6.63
C LEU A 200 -21.35 5.54 5.69
N ASP A 201 -22.08 4.45 5.42
CA ASP A 201 -23.27 4.49 4.58
C ASP A 201 -24.34 5.43 5.16
N SER A 202 -24.50 5.44 6.48
CA SER A 202 -25.42 6.36 7.17
C SER A 202 -24.94 7.82 7.12
N TYR A 203 -23.64 8.05 7.31
CA TYR A 203 -23.03 9.37 7.19
C TYR A 203 -23.22 9.95 5.79
N GLU A 204 -22.94 9.18 4.75
CA GLU A 204 -23.05 9.64 3.36
C GLU A 204 -24.50 9.82 2.92
N ALA A 205 -25.43 8.99 3.40
CA ALA A 205 -26.86 9.21 3.17
C ALA A 205 -27.35 10.56 3.76
N ALA A 206 -26.78 10.99 4.89
CA ALA A 206 -27.05 12.29 5.49
C ALA A 206 -26.27 13.43 4.82
N ASN A 207 -25.15 13.13 4.17
CA ASN A 207 -24.24 14.10 3.55
C ASN A 207 -23.95 13.72 2.08
N PRO A 208 -24.94 13.75 1.18
CA PRO A 208 -24.81 13.18 -0.17
C PRO A 208 -23.77 13.87 -1.08
N ASN A 209 -23.29 15.06 -0.70
CA ASN A 209 -22.24 15.79 -1.42
C ASN A 209 -20.84 15.63 -0.79
N ALA A 210 -20.72 14.92 0.34
CA ALA A 210 -19.48 14.72 1.05
C ALA A 210 -19.16 13.23 1.11
N SER A 211 -18.28 12.77 0.22
CA SER A 211 -17.76 11.41 0.30
C SER A 211 -16.78 11.29 1.46
N TYR A 212 -16.94 10.19 2.19
CA TYR A 212 -15.96 9.72 3.16
C TYR A 212 -15.49 8.35 2.68
N ASN A 213 -14.31 8.32 2.06
CA ASN A 213 -13.65 7.09 1.64
C ASN A 213 -12.45 6.77 2.55
N PHE A 214 -11.98 5.53 2.48
CA PHE A 214 -10.80 5.09 3.20
C PHE A 214 -10.02 4.03 2.43
N SER A 215 -8.72 3.97 2.68
CA SER A 215 -7.87 2.88 2.21
C SER A 215 -7.06 2.27 3.36
N ILE A 216 -6.70 1.01 3.17
CA ILE A 216 -5.79 0.27 4.04
C ILE A 216 -4.61 -0.15 3.16
N GLU A 217 -3.40 0.15 3.60
CA GLU A 217 -2.20 -0.11 2.82
C GLU A 217 -1.19 -0.88 3.65
N VAL A 218 -0.80 -2.06 3.17
CA VAL A 218 0.09 -2.98 3.89
C VAL A 218 1.50 -2.87 3.31
N PRO A 219 2.54 -2.57 4.12
CA PRO A 219 3.90 -2.43 3.61
C PRO A 219 4.40 -3.74 3.02
N SER A 220 5.10 -3.63 1.89
CA SER A 220 5.79 -4.75 1.23
C SER A 220 7.21 -4.98 1.76
N TYR A 221 7.63 -4.15 2.72
CA TYR A 221 8.92 -4.14 3.38
C TYR A 221 8.72 -4.27 4.90
N GLN A 222 9.81 -4.30 5.66
CA GLN A 222 9.75 -4.24 7.13
C GLN A 222 10.02 -2.79 7.58
N PRO A 223 8.99 -2.05 8.04
CA PRO A 223 9.20 -0.67 8.45
C PRO A 223 10.01 -0.54 9.74
N ASP A 224 10.77 0.56 9.84
CA ASP A 224 11.46 1.00 11.06
C ASP A 224 11.20 2.51 11.25
N PRO A 225 10.43 2.93 12.28
CA PRO A 225 9.79 2.10 13.30
C PRO A 225 8.70 1.18 12.72
N ALA A 226 8.51 0.02 13.35
CA ALA A 226 7.56 -0.99 12.90
C ALA A 226 6.10 -0.50 12.97
N PHE A 227 5.34 -0.83 11.93
CA PHE A 227 3.88 -0.73 11.86
C PHE A 227 3.36 -1.81 10.90
N ASP A 228 2.09 -2.20 11.04
CA ASP A 228 1.48 -3.30 10.27
C ASP A 228 0.73 -2.83 9.03
N TYR A 229 0.12 -1.64 9.08
CA TYR A 229 -0.57 -1.03 7.95
C TYR A 229 -0.72 0.48 8.11
N ILE A 230 -0.98 1.15 7.01
CA ILE A 230 -1.43 2.53 6.96
C ILE A 230 -2.95 2.54 6.79
N TRP A 231 -3.64 3.34 7.59
CA TRP A 231 -5.03 3.72 7.38
C TRP A 231 -5.08 5.12 6.77
N LYS A 232 -5.91 5.31 5.74
CA LYS A 232 -6.16 6.65 5.18
C LYS A 232 -7.63 6.99 5.18
N ASN A 233 -7.96 8.19 5.62
CA ASN A 233 -9.27 8.80 5.37
C ASN A 233 -9.13 9.79 4.21
N ILE A 234 -10.02 9.68 3.23
CA ILE A 234 -9.97 10.46 1.98
C ILE A 234 -11.28 11.23 1.84
N HIS A 235 -11.17 12.55 1.70
CA HIS A 235 -12.29 13.47 1.53
C HIS A 235 -12.01 14.45 0.39
N ARG A 236 -13.06 15.01 -0.20
CA ARG A 236 -12.92 15.94 -1.33
C ARG A 236 -12.14 17.21 -0.99
N ASN A 237 -12.12 17.63 0.28
CA ASN A 237 -11.37 18.78 0.78
C ASN A 237 -11.30 18.72 2.32
N SER A 238 -10.52 19.63 2.92
CA SER A 238 -10.32 19.70 4.37
C SER A 238 -11.59 20.01 5.14
N ALA A 239 -12.48 20.86 4.62
CA ALA A 239 -13.74 21.18 5.29
C ALA A 239 -14.65 19.93 5.42
N GLN A 240 -14.67 19.08 4.40
CA GLN A 240 -15.37 17.80 4.47
C GLN A 240 -14.69 16.82 5.41
N ALA A 241 -13.35 16.79 5.44
CA ALA A 241 -12.60 15.96 6.41
C ALA A 241 -12.91 16.37 7.86
N ASP A 242 -12.94 17.67 8.15
CA ASP A 242 -13.28 18.18 9.49
C ASP A 242 -14.72 17.84 9.88
N ALA A 243 -15.67 17.94 8.95
CA ALA A 243 -17.06 17.54 9.18
C ALA A 243 -17.20 16.02 9.41
N GLY A 244 -16.48 15.20 8.64
CA GLY A 244 -16.43 13.74 8.82
C GLY A 244 -15.86 13.34 10.17
N ASN A 245 -14.72 13.93 10.55
CA ASN A 245 -14.06 13.70 11.85
C ASN A 245 -14.93 14.17 13.03
N ALA A 246 -15.65 15.29 12.89
CA ALA A 246 -16.60 15.75 13.90
C ALA A 246 -17.76 14.76 14.08
N ALA A 247 -18.34 14.28 12.97
CA ALA A 247 -19.40 13.27 13.02
C ALA A 247 -18.91 11.95 13.63
N TRP A 248 -17.68 11.51 13.30
CA TRP A 248 -17.04 10.34 13.90
C TRP A 248 -16.87 10.49 15.42
N THR A 249 -16.41 11.66 15.86
CA THR A 249 -16.25 11.96 17.30
C THR A 249 -17.58 11.91 18.05
N GLU A 250 -18.67 12.37 17.43
CA GLU A 250 -19.99 12.40 18.07
C GLU A 250 -20.68 11.04 18.08
N THR A 251 -20.54 10.26 16.99
CA THR A 251 -21.40 9.09 16.74
C THR A 251 -20.64 7.77 16.56
N GLY A 252 -19.33 7.82 16.36
CA GLY A 252 -18.47 6.67 16.09
C GLY A 252 -17.79 6.08 17.32
N VAL A 253 -17.94 6.66 18.52
CA VAL A 253 -17.19 6.29 19.73
C VAL A 253 -17.24 4.78 20.04
N ALA A 254 -18.42 4.16 19.98
CA ALA A 254 -18.56 2.72 20.25
C ALA A 254 -17.87 1.84 19.18
N ILE A 255 -17.70 2.35 17.95
CA ILE A 255 -16.98 1.67 16.88
C ILE A 255 -15.47 1.91 17.06
N GLN A 256 -15.06 3.12 17.44
CA GLN A 256 -13.68 3.43 17.80
C GLN A 256 -13.18 2.53 18.92
N GLU A 257 -13.97 2.28 19.97
CA GLU A 257 -13.62 1.34 21.04
C GLU A 257 -13.35 -0.08 20.52
N LYS A 258 -14.03 -0.52 19.46
CA LYS A 258 -13.75 -1.80 18.80
C LYS A 258 -12.46 -1.76 17.99
N PHE A 259 -12.21 -0.68 17.26
CA PHE A 259 -10.93 -0.49 16.56
C PHE A 259 -9.74 -0.44 17.53
N ASP A 260 -9.90 0.24 18.67
CA ASP A 260 -8.86 0.37 19.70
C ASP A 260 -8.52 -0.96 20.38
N VAL A 261 -9.44 -1.94 20.36
CA VAL A 261 -9.13 -3.32 20.76
C VAL A 261 -8.26 -4.01 19.71
N VAL A 262 -8.49 -3.76 18.42
CA VAL A 262 -7.80 -4.42 17.30
C VAL A 262 -6.40 -3.84 17.08
N SER A 263 -6.28 -2.51 17.03
CA SER A 263 -5.06 -1.82 16.64
C SER A 263 -4.86 -0.53 17.43
N THR A 264 -3.60 -0.15 17.60
CA THR A 264 -3.21 1.19 18.01
C THR A 264 -2.67 1.95 16.80
N CYS A 265 -3.24 3.12 16.50
CA CYS A 265 -2.80 3.99 15.41
C CYS A 265 -2.16 5.27 15.95
N GLN A 266 -1.15 5.76 15.23
CA GLN A 266 -0.60 7.09 15.45
C GLN A 266 -1.64 8.17 15.14
N PRO A 267 -1.52 9.38 15.71
CA PRO A 267 -2.35 10.52 15.31
C PRO A 267 -2.31 10.75 13.80
N PRO A 268 -3.42 11.15 13.17
CA PRO A 268 -3.46 11.38 11.74
C PRO A 268 -2.55 12.54 11.33
N ALA A 269 -1.70 12.28 10.34
CA ALA A 269 -0.99 13.31 9.59
C ALA A 269 -1.85 13.75 8.39
N ARG A 270 -2.13 15.04 8.29
CA ARG A 270 -2.98 15.60 7.23
C ARG A 270 -2.17 16.05 6.03
N PHE A 271 -2.69 15.75 4.84
CA PHE A 271 -2.10 16.11 3.56
C PHE A 271 -3.13 16.75 2.62
N ALA A 272 -2.69 17.76 1.88
CA ALA A 272 -3.33 18.22 0.66
C ALA A 272 -2.92 17.30 -0.50
N GLY A 273 -3.90 16.62 -1.10
CA GLY A 273 -3.69 15.68 -2.18
C GLY A 273 -4.00 16.24 -3.56
N TYR A 274 -3.20 15.84 -4.55
CA TYR A 274 -3.31 16.25 -5.94
C TYR A 274 -3.21 15.04 -6.86
N SER A 275 -4.06 14.95 -7.87
CA SER A 275 -4.00 13.94 -8.91
C SER A 275 -3.14 14.45 -10.07
N PHE A 276 -2.15 13.64 -10.47
CA PHE A 276 -1.29 13.94 -11.62
C PHE A 276 -1.73 13.16 -12.86
N VAL A 277 -2.04 11.87 -12.67
CA VAL A 277 -2.52 10.96 -13.71
C VAL A 277 -3.57 10.06 -13.07
N ASN A 278 -4.74 9.94 -13.70
CA ASN A 278 -5.76 8.95 -13.37
C ASN A 278 -5.94 8.06 -14.59
N ASP A 279 -5.40 6.85 -14.54
CA ASP A 279 -5.57 5.84 -15.59
C ASP A 279 -6.50 4.75 -15.05
N ASP A 280 -7.65 4.57 -15.71
CA ASP A 280 -8.65 3.59 -15.30
C ASP A 280 -8.15 2.14 -15.48
N GLU A 281 -7.10 1.93 -16.30
CA GLU A 281 -6.44 0.62 -16.49
C GLU A 281 -5.33 0.34 -15.47
N ALA A 282 -4.99 1.30 -14.61
CA ALA A 282 -3.93 1.23 -13.61
C ALA A 282 -4.36 0.80 -12.21
#